data_AF-G4T4N5-F1
#
_entry.id   AF-G4T4N5-F1
#
_cell.length_a   1.000
_cell.length_b   1.000
_cell.length_c   1.000
_cell.angle_alpha   90.00
_cell.angle_beta   90.00
_cell.angle_gamma   90.00
#
_symmetry.space_group_name_H-M   'P 1'
#
loop_
_entity.id
_entity.type
_entity.pdbx_description
1 polymer ?
#
loop_
_entity_poly.entity_id
_entity_poly.type
_entity_poly.pdbx_seq_one_letter_code
_entity_poly.pdbx_strand_id
1 'polypeptide(L)'
;MLAATHAAFSTALYLGGAAVFEYPTEPVAWGLAILFSFMPDIDIPTSRVGRPLFFISVPIEKRFGHRTTTHSLIGVGILAALASPLYLVWPMGFWAILGGYWSHIQIDMANIRGVDLFWPSPLRVISQRADMKGRSLRWLVENLQANHDYYLLGELHIDADKVVDVTQLEVYHPARWSGAKVKLHYAKAGDLADYLNLTAIRGEVVVQFWLRPGDAMVEMRFDGGAGRVVTPGVLEGMF
;
A
#
# COMPACT_ATOMS: atom_id res chain seq x y z
N MET A 1 3.62 -14.27 1.34
CA MET A 1 4.72 -14.11 2.33
C MET A 1 4.65 -15.29 3.30
N LEU A 2 5.35 -15.28 4.44
CA LEU A 2 5.17 -16.32 5.46
C LEU A 2 3.94 -16.01 6.33
N ALA A 3 3.25 -17.04 6.83
CA ALA A 3 2.10 -16.87 7.73
C ALA A 3 2.41 -15.99 8.95
N ALA A 4 3.62 -16.11 9.52
CA ALA A 4 4.05 -15.28 10.65
C ALA A 4 4.03 -13.78 10.33
N THR A 5 4.34 -13.39 9.09
CA THR A 5 4.32 -11.99 8.65
C THR A 5 2.89 -11.44 8.65
N HIS A 6 1.92 -12.22 8.18
CA HIS A 6 0.50 -11.83 8.20
C HIS A 6 -0.03 -11.71 9.64
N ALA A 7 0.34 -12.64 10.52
CA ALA A 7 -0.03 -12.58 11.94
C ALA A 7 0.52 -11.34 12.65
N ALA A 8 1.80 -11.04 12.41
CA ALA A 8 2.46 -9.87 12.98
C ALA A 8 1.85 -8.57 12.46
N PHE A 9 1.60 -8.48 11.14
CA PHE A 9 0.98 -7.30 10.54
C PHE A 9 -0.47 -7.10 11.02
N SER A 10 -1.26 -8.17 11.10
CA SER A 10 -2.61 -8.14 11.66
C SER A 10 -2.61 -7.67 13.12
N THR A 11 -1.65 -8.14 13.92
CA THR A 11 -1.48 -7.70 15.31
C THR A 11 -1.14 -6.21 15.37
N ALA A 12 -0.21 -5.75 14.54
CA ALA A 12 0.18 -4.34 14.48
C ALA A 12 -1.01 -3.45 14.09
N LEU A 13 -1.81 -3.84 13.08
CA LEU A 13 -3.00 -3.08 12.68
C LEU A 13 -4.11 -3.10 13.73
N TYR A 14 -4.33 -4.24 14.41
CA TYR A 14 -5.33 -4.33 15.47
C TYR A 14 -4.94 -3.44 16.66
N LEU A 15 -3.74 -3.62 17.22
CA LEU A 15 -3.30 -2.84 18.38
C LEU A 15 -3.08 -1.36 18.03
N GLY A 16 -2.53 -1.07 16.85
CA GLY A 16 -2.37 0.30 16.37
C GLY A 16 -3.72 0.98 16.11
N GLY A 17 -4.68 0.25 15.54
CA GLY A 17 -6.04 0.73 15.38
C GLY A 17 -6.70 1.03 16.73
N ALA A 18 -6.52 0.17 17.73
CA ALA A 18 -7.04 0.40 19.07
C ALA A 18 -6.44 1.67 19.70
N ALA A 19 -5.13 1.91 19.49
CA ALA A 19 -4.47 3.11 19.97
C ALA A 19 -4.95 4.40 19.27
N VAL A 20 -5.31 4.34 17.98
CA VAL A 20 -5.73 5.52 17.20
C VAL A 20 -7.23 5.81 17.37
N PHE A 21 -8.06 4.77 17.43
CA PHE A 21 -9.51 4.89 17.46
C PHE A 21 -10.12 4.60 18.84
N GLU A 22 -9.28 4.33 19.84
CA GLU A 22 -9.65 4.17 21.25
C GLU A 22 -10.70 3.08 21.52
N TYR A 23 -10.72 2.02 20.71
CA TYR A 23 -11.61 0.87 20.95
C TYR A 23 -10.99 -0.15 21.92
N PRO A 24 -11.81 -0.95 22.63
CA PRO A 24 -11.29 -1.91 23.62
C PRO A 24 -10.48 -3.04 22.98
N THR A 25 -9.29 -3.32 23.52
CA THR A 25 -8.46 -4.44 23.09
C THR A 25 -8.87 -5.73 23.78
N GLU A 26 -9.86 -6.41 23.23
CA GLU A 26 -10.28 -7.73 23.73
C GLU A 26 -9.31 -8.83 23.23
N PRO A 27 -8.78 -9.71 24.10
CA PRO A 27 -7.87 -10.78 23.67
C PRO A 27 -8.49 -11.75 22.65
N VAL A 28 -9.79 -12.03 22.78
CA VAL A 28 -10.51 -12.91 21.85
C VAL A 28 -10.62 -12.27 20.46
N ALA A 29 -10.99 -10.99 20.38
CA ALA A 29 -11.06 -10.27 19.12
C ALA A 29 -9.68 -10.13 18.47
N TRP A 30 -8.62 -9.88 19.26
CA TRP A 30 -7.24 -9.90 18.75
C TRP A 30 -6.86 -11.26 18.15
N GLY A 31 -7.18 -12.36 18.83
CA GLY A 31 -6.97 -13.71 18.33
C GLY A 31 -7.74 -13.99 17.03
N LEU A 32 -8.98 -13.49 16.91
CA LEU A 32 -9.77 -13.57 15.68
C LEU A 32 -9.13 -12.79 14.53
N ALA A 33 -8.60 -11.60 14.79
CA ALA A 33 -7.90 -10.82 13.77
C ALA A 33 -6.70 -11.60 13.19
N ILE A 34 -5.87 -12.19 14.06
CA ILE A 34 -4.76 -13.04 13.61
C ILE A 34 -5.26 -14.25 12.82
N LEU A 35 -6.27 -14.96 13.32
CA LEU A 35 -6.79 -16.16 12.68
C LEU A 35 -7.31 -15.86 11.26
N PHE A 36 -8.12 -14.80 11.13
CA PHE A 36 -8.71 -14.42 9.84
C PHE A 36 -7.71 -13.74 8.90
N SER A 37 -6.55 -13.28 9.40
CA SER A 37 -5.43 -12.88 8.55
C SER A 37 -4.82 -14.01 7.74
N PHE A 38 -5.14 -15.28 8.03
CA PHE A 38 -4.69 -16.42 7.22
C PHE A 38 -5.74 -16.88 6.21
N MET A 39 -6.97 -16.42 6.34
CA MET A 39 -8.08 -16.95 5.56
C MET A 39 -8.00 -16.67 4.05
N PRO A 40 -7.47 -15.52 3.56
CA PRO A 40 -7.31 -15.32 2.11
C PRO A 40 -6.47 -16.41 1.43
N ASP A 41 -5.44 -16.94 2.11
CA ASP A 41 -4.52 -17.98 1.62
C ASP A 41 -5.11 -19.40 1.63
N ILE A 42 -6.41 -19.55 1.92
CA ILE A 42 -7.13 -20.82 1.76
C ILE A 42 -7.13 -21.29 0.30
N ASP A 43 -6.89 -20.38 -0.65
CA ASP A 43 -6.78 -20.67 -2.07
C ASP A 43 -5.49 -21.42 -2.45
N ILE A 44 -4.51 -21.59 -1.56
CA ILE A 44 -3.26 -22.32 -1.83
C ILE A 44 -3.35 -23.77 -1.30
N PRO A 45 -3.44 -24.80 -2.16
CA PRO A 45 -3.60 -26.20 -1.72
C PRO A 45 -2.37 -26.79 -1.03
N THR A 46 -1.20 -26.17 -1.22
CA THR A 46 0.06 -26.62 -0.59
C THR A 46 0.34 -25.95 0.75
N SER A 47 -0.43 -24.91 1.12
CA SER A 47 -0.22 -24.16 2.37
C SER A 47 -0.72 -24.92 3.59
N ARG A 48 -0.26 -24.53 4.79
CA ARG A 48 -0.72 -25.14 6.05
C ARG A 48 -2.23 -25.00 6.27
N VAL A 49 -2.84 -23.95 5.70
CA VAL A 49 -4.27 -23.64 5.83
C VAL A 49 -5.09 -24.26 4.70
N GLY A 50 -4.62 -24.17 3.46
CA GLY A 50 -5.36 -24.67 2.29
C GLY A 50 -5.20 -26.17 2.02
N ARG A 51 -4.14 -26.81 2.54
CA ARG A 51 -3.92 -28.27 2.41
C ARG A 51 -5.00 -29.14 3.07
N PRO A 52 -5.43 -28.90 4.32
CA PRO A 52 -6.56 -29.65 4.88
C PRO A 52 -7.88 -29.34 4.16
N LEU A 53 -7.99 -28.18 3.52
CA LEU A 53 -9.17 -27.73 2.78
C LEU A 53 -9.01 -27.96 1.27
N PHE A 54 -8.33 -29.04 0.86
CA PHE A 54 -8.00 -29.35 -0.53
C PHE A 54 -9.21 -29.35 -1.48
N PHE A 55 -10.39 -29.70 -0.97
CA PHE A 55 -11.65 -29.72 -1.70
C PHE A 55 -12.17 -28.32 -2.07
N ILE A 56 -11.73 -27.28 -1.35
CA ILE A 56 -12.00 -25.86 -1.66
C ILE A 56 -10.80 -25.24 -2.38
N SER A 57 -9.60 -25.48 -1.87
CA SER A 57 -8.39 -24.81 -2.36
C SER A 57 -8.03 -25.23 -3.78
N VAL A 58 -8.11 -26.53 -4.13
CA VAL A 58 -7.73 -27.01 -5.47
C VAL A 58 -8.66 -26.49 -6.57
N PRO A 59 -10.00 -26.52 -6.43
CA PRO A 59 -10.89 -25.94 -7.44
C PRO A 59 -10.69 -24.43 -7.62
N ILE A 60 -10.48 -23.69 -6.53
CA ILE A 60 -10.27 -22.23 -6.59
C ILE A 60 -8.96 -21.92 -7.29
N GLU A 61 -7.85 -22.55 -6.87
CA GLU A 61 -6.54 -22.34 -7.48
C GLU A 61 -6.56 -22.68 -8.98
N LYS A 62 -7.18 -23.81 -9.36
CA LYS A 62 -7.25 -24.23 -10.77
C LYS A 62 -8.12 -23.30 -11.63
N ARG A 63 -9.19 -22.74 -11.07
CA ARG A 63 -10.16 -21.94 -11.83
C ARG A 63 -9.79 -20.46 -11.91
N PHE A 64 -9.26 -19.91 -10.82
CA PHE A 64 -9.01 -18.47 -10.70
C PHE A 64 -7.54 -18.15 -10.41
N GLY A 65 -6.78 -19.08 -9.86
CA GLY A 65 -5.39 -18.85 -9.43
C GLY A 65 -5.31 -18.16 -8.07
N HIS A 66 -4.11 -18.16 -7.48
CA HIS A 66 -3.86 -17.54 -6.19
C HIS A 66 -3.87 -15.99 -6.28
N ARG A 67 -4.35 -15.30 -5.22
CA ARG A 67 -4.44 -13.83 -5.10
C ARG A 67 -5.48 -13.15 -5.99
N THR A 68 -6.49 -13.92 -6.36
CA THR A 68 -7.59 -13.46 -7.21
C THR A 68 -8.87 -13.31 -6.38
N THR A 69 -9.76 -14.30 -6.41
CA THR A 69 -11.08 -14.25 -5.77
C THR A 69 -11.02 -14.02 -4.26
N THR A 70 -10.11 -14.71 -3.55
CA THR A 70 -9.96 -14.61 -2.08
C THR A 70 -9.18 -13.38 -1.63
N HIS A 71 -8.59 -12.62 -2.56
CA HIS A 71 -7.87 -11.37 -2.26
C HIS A 71 -8.58 -10.16 -2.90
N SER A 72 -9.85 -10.33 -3.26
CA SER A 72 -10.69 -9.31 -3.89
C SER A 72 -11.68 -8.67 -2.92
N LEU A 73 -12.21 -7.51 -3.29
CA LEU A 73 -13.30 -6.86 -2.56
C LEU A 73 -14.56 -7.73 -2.50
N ILE A 74 -14.79 -8.59 -3.49
CA ILE A 74 -15.89 -9.57 -3.45
C ILE A 74 -15.64 -10.60 -2.35
N GLY A 75 -14.40 -11.09 -2.21
CA GLY A 75 -14.02 -12.00 -1.12
C GLY A 75 -14.26 -11.37 0.26
N VAL A 76 -13.85 -10.11 0.45
CA VAL A 76 -14.13 -9.32 1.66
C VAL A 76 -15.64 -9.19 1.88
N GLY A 77 -16.41 -8.86 0.84
CA GLY A 77 -17.86 -8.71 0.90
C GLY A 77 -18.60 -9.99 1.28
N ILE A 78 -18.18 -11.14 0.74
CA ILE A 78 -18.73 -12.45 1.11
C ILE A 78 -18.47 -12.73 2.58
N LEU A 79 -17.23 -12.50 3.06
CA LEU A 79 -16.92 -12.66 4.48
C LEU A 79 -17.75 -11.73 5.35
N ALA A 80 -17.89 -10.45 4.96
CA ALA A 80 -18.70 -9.49 5.68
C ALA A 80 -20.16 -9.92 5.75
N ALA A 81 -20.73 -10.44 4.66
CA ALA A 81 -22.09 -10.94 4.64
C ALA A 81 -22.26 -12.16 5.58
N LEU A 82 -21.33 -13.12 5.54
CA LEU A 82 -21.35 -14.29 6.41
C LEU A 82 -21.17 -13.93 7.89
N ALA A 83 -20.32 -12.94 8.18
CA ALA A 83 -20.08 -12.45 9.54
C ALA A 83 -21.14 -11.44 10.01
N SER A 84 -22.02 -10.95 9.13
CA SER A 84 -22.97 -9.88 9.46
C SER A 84 -23.89 -10.15 10.66
N PRO A 85 -24.35 -11.39 10.94
CA PRO A 85 -25.14 -11.64 12.16
C PRO A 85 -24.32 -11.42 13.43
N LEU A 86 -23.01 -11.65 13.39
CA LEU A 86 -22.11 -11.43 14.52
C LEU A 86 -22.05 -9.95 14.89
N TYR A 87 -22.15 -9.04 13.92
CA TYR A 87 -22.15 -7.61 14.18
C TYR A 87 -23.28 -7.18 15.14
N LEU A 88 -24.45 -7.84 15.07
CA LEU A 88 -25.59 -7.51 15.92
C LEU A 88 -25.39 -7.88 17.39
N VAL A 89 -24.55 -8.89 17.66
CA VAL A 89 -24.36 -9.46 19.01
C VAL A 89 -23.01 -9.05 19.60
N TRP A 90 -21.98 -8.97 18.76
CA TRP A 90 -20.61 -8.63 19.13
C TRP A 90 -19.90 -7.89 17.98
N PRO A 91 -20.12 -6.55 17.86
CA PRO A 91 -19.52 -5.72 16.82
C PRO A 91 -17.99 -5.81 16.75
N MET A 92 -17.34 -5.95 17.91
CA MET A 92 -15.87 -6.02 17.99
C MET A 92 -15.32 -7.27 17.32
N GLY A 93 -15.97 -8.43 17.52
CA GLY A 93 -15.61 -9.67 16.84
C GLY A 93 -15.78 -9.58 15.32
N PHE A 94 -16.86 -8.94 14.85
CA PHE A 94 -17.08 -8.69 13.42
C PHE A 94 -15.95 -7.85 12.80
N TRP A 95 -15.61 -6.72 13.42
CA TRP A 95 -14.54 -5.85 12.92
C TRP A 95 -13.16 -6.49 13.02
N ALA A 96 -12.91 -7.32 14.03
CA ALA A 96 -11.67 -8.08 14.11
C ALA A 96 -11.51 -9.09 12.96
N ILE A 97 -12.58 -9.81 12.62
CA ILE A 97 -12.61 -10.74 11.49
C ILE A 97 -12.30 -10.01 10.17
N LEU A 98 -13.02 -8.91 9.90
CA LEU A 98 -12.81 -8.14 8.68
C LEU A 98 -11.43 -7.46 8.65
N GLY A 99 -11.00 -6.89 9.78
CA GLY A 99 -9.70 -6.25 9.92
C GLY A 99 -8.55 -7.24 9.70
N GLY A 100 -8.66 -8.46 10.25
CA GLY A 100 -7.72 -9.55 10.01
C GLY A 100 -7.61 -9.91 8.54
N TYR A 101 -8.74 -10.17 7.88
CA TYR A 101 -8.77 -10.49 6.46
C TYR A 101 -8.23 -9.36 5.58
N TRP A 102 -8.62 -8.12 5.88
CA TRP A 102 -8.17 -6.93 5.16
C TRP A 102 -6.67 -6.68 5.34
N SER A 103 -6.12 -6.92 6.54
CA SER A 103 -4.68 -6.79 6.81
C SER A 103 -3.83 -7.67 5.90
N HIS A 104 -4.32 -8.88 5.58
CA HIS A 104 -3.62 -9.80 4.69
C HIS A 104 -3.56 -9.26 3.27
N ILE A 105 -4.68 -8.75 2.74
CA ILE A 105 -4.74 -8.17 1.39
C ILE A 105 -3.81 -6.95 1.30
N GLN A 106 -3.78 -6.10 2.34
CA GLN A 106 -2.90 -4.93 2.38
C GLN A 106 -1.42 -5.28 2.28
N ILE A 107 -0.96 -6.26 3.06
CA ILE A 107 0.47 -6.63 3.02
C ILE A 107 0.83 -7.36 1.72
N ASP A 108 -0.12 -8.04 1.09
CA ASP A 108 0.09 -8.65 -0.22
C ASP A 108 0.08 -7.64 -1.38
N MET A 109 -0.67 -6.53 -1.27
CA MET A 109 -0.54 -5.38 -2.17
C MET A 109 0.87 -4.77 -2.13
N ALA A 110 1.54 -4.83 -0.98
CA ALA A 110 2.91 -4.34 -0.83
C ALA A 110 3.98 -5.26 -1.46
N ASN A 111 3.58 -6.38 -2.07
CA ASN A 111 4.47 -7.29 -2.78
C ASN A 111 4.45 -6.98 -4.30
N ILE A 112 5.56 -7.27 -5.00
CA ILE A 112 5.72 -7.07 -6.44
C ILE A 112 4.63 -7.81 -7.24
N ARG A 113 4.14 -8.95 -6.75
CA ARG A 113 3.05 -9.70 -7.38
C ARG A 113 1.67 -9.02 -7.25
N GLY A 114 1.49 -8.15 -6.26
CA GLY A 114 0.20 -7.50 -5.97
C GLY A 114 -0.94 -8.46 -5.67
N VAL A 115 -2.17 -7.93 -5.79
CA VAL A 115 -3.44 -8.67 -5.69
C VAL A 115 -4.45 -8.16 -6.72
N ASP A 116 -5.36 -9.02 -7.17
CA ASP A 116 -6.45 -8.64 -8.09
C ASP A 116 -7.65 -8.11 -7.29
N LEU A 117 -7.45 -6.94 -6.66
CA LEU A 117 -8.39 -6.36 -5.69
C LEU A 117 -9.81 -6.19 -6.25
N PHE A 118 -9.92 -5.86 -7.54
CA PHE A 118 -11.19 -5.59 -8.23
C PHE A 118 -11.70 -6.76 -9.07
N TRP A 119 -11.22 -7.98 -8.84
CA TRP A 119 -11.76 -9.18 -9.48
C TRP A 119 -13.31 -9.16 -9.44
N PRO A 120 -14.01 -9.47 -10.56
CA PRO A 120 -13.53 -10.09 -11.80
C PRO A 120 -12.88 -9.13 -12.81
N SER A 121 -12.80 -7.84 -12.51
CA SER A 121 -11.97 -6.95 -13.30
C SER A 121 -10.50 -7.37 -13.15
N PRO A 122 -9.73 -7.52 -14.25
CA PRO A 122 -8.35 -8.01 -14.20
C PRO A 122 -7.36 -6.92 -13.74
N LEU A 123 -7.83 -5.98 -12.91
CA LEU A 123 -7.04 -4.90 -12.36
C LEU A 123 -6.25 -5.38 -11.15
N ARG A 124 -4.93 -5.27 -11.24
CA ARG A 124 -3.99 -5.65 -10.20
C ARG A 124 -3.42 -4.42 -9.51
N VAL A 125 -3.47 -4.43 -8.18
CA VAL A 125 -2.97 -3.33 -7.35
C VAL A 125 -1.64 -3.73 -6.72
N ILE A 126 -0.63 -2.88 -6.92
CA ILE A 126 0.72 -3.05 -6.35
C ILE A 126 1.12 -1.74 -5.68
N SER A 127 1.61 -1.80 -4.45
CA SER A 127 2.10 -0.65 -3.69
C SER A 127 3.60 -0.80 -3.44
N GLN A 128 4.38 0.19 -3.85
CA GLN A 128 5.83 0.18 -3.67
C GLN A 128 6.30 1.49 -3.04
N ARG A 129 7.26 1.42 -2.12
CA ARG A 129 7.77 2.56 -1.37
C ARG A 129 9.01 3.15 -2.04
N ALA A 130 9.05 4.47 -2.13
CA ALA A 130 10.17 5.27 -2.60
C ALA A 130 10.69 6.17 -1.47
N ASP A 131 11.99 6.07 -1.14
CA ASP A 131 12.65 7.04 -0.26
C ASP A 131 12.95 8.32 -1.03
N MET A 132 12.47 9.44 -0.50
CA MET A 132 12.57 10.75 -1.14
C MET A 132 13.64 11.65 -0.51
N LYS A 133 14.37 11.18 0.51
CA LYS A 133 15.42 11.97 1.15
C LYS A 133 16.47 12.45 0.13
N GLY A 134 16.59 13.77 -0.02
CA GLY A 134 17.50 14.40 -0.97
C GLY A 134 17.06 14.28 -2.44
N ARG A 135 15.84 13.80 -2.71
CA ARG A 135 15.26 13.65 -4.05
C ARG A 135 14.16 14.68 -4.27
N SER A 136 13.95 15.07 -5.53
CA SER A 136 12.83 15.92 -5.92
C SER A 136 11.65 15.09 -6.44
N LEU A 137 10.46 15.68 -6.44
CA LEU A 137 9.29 15.05 -7.08
C LEU A 137 9.49 14.85 -8.59
N ARG A 138 10.23 15.77 -9.25
CA ARG A 138 10.69 15.62 -10.63
C ARG A 138 11.50 14.34 -10.81
N TRP A 139 12.52 14.15 -9.98
CA TRP A 139 13.34 12.95 -10.02
C TRP A 139 12.48 11.70 -9.88
N LEU A 140 11.51 11.69 -8.96
CA LEU A 140 10.61 10.56 -8.79
C LEU A 140 9.84 10.28 -10.08
N VAL A 141 9.14 11.26 -10.64
CA VAL A 141 8.31 11.10 -11.85
C VAL A 141 9.15 10.69 -13.07
N GLU A 142 10.33 11.27 -13.27
CA GLU A 142 11.22 10.95 -14.40
C GLU A 142 11.80 9.53 -14.30
N ASN A 143 12.04 9.04 -13.08
CA ASN A 143 12.55 7.68 -12.84
C ASN A 143 11.41 6.66 -12.69
N LEU A 144 10.19 7.12 -12.43
CA LEU A 144 8.96 6.34 -12.56
C LEU A 144 8.65 6.17 -14.04
N GLN A 145 9.43 5.33 -14.74
CA GLN A 145 9.15 4.88 -16.10
C GLN A 145 7.95 3.91 -16.11
N ALA A 146 6.83 4.37 -15.60
CA ALA A 146 5.60 3.60 -15.51
C ALA A 146 4.84 3.73 -16.83
N ASN A 147 4.77 2.66 -17.60
CA ASN A 147 3.90 2.56 -18.77
C ASN A 147 2.41 2.37 -18.40
N HIS A 148 2.04 2.57 -17.13
CA HIS A 148 0.74 2.21 -16.56
C HIS A 148 0.24 3.30 -15.62
N ASP A 149 -1.06 3.27 -15.30
CA ASP A 149 -1.66 4.18 -14.32
C ASP A 149 -1.05 3.98 -12.93
N TYR A 150 -0.66 5.08 -12.29
CA TYR A 150 -0.17 5.08 -10.91
C TYR A 150 -0.70 6.26 -10.10
N TYR A 151 -0.69 6.09 -8.79
CA TYR A 151 -1.06 7.08 -7.81
C TYR A 151 0.04 7.22 -6.76
N LEU A 152 0.33 8.45 -6.37
CA LEU A 152 1.33 8.79 -5.36
C LEU A 152 0.62 9.13 -4.05
N LEU A 153 1.03 8.45 -2.98
CA LEU A 153 0.51 8.63 -1.63
C LEU A 153 1.67 8.83 -0.66
N GLY A 154 1.61 9.83 0.21
CA GLY A 154 2.67 10.02 1.21
C GLY A 154 2.80 11.45 1.70
N GLU A 155 3.75 11.66 2.60
CA GLU A 155 4.07 12.98 3.14
C GLU A 155 5.57 13.23 3.01
N LEU A 156 5.90 14.37 2.42
CA LEU A 156 7.26 14.84 2.20
C LEU A 156 7.49 16.11 3.00
N HIS A 157 8.59 16.15 3.74
CA HIS A 157 9.05 17.38 4.38
C HIS A 157 10.05 18.05 3.45
N ILE A 158 9.87 19.33 3.20
CA ILE A 158 10.63 20.12 2.22
C ILE A 158 11.29 21.26 2.96
N ASP A 159 12.41 21.73 2.40
CA ASP A 159 13.10 22.90 2.91
C ASP A 159 12.22 24.15 2.78
N ALA A 160 11.94 24.81 3.90
CA ALA A 160 10.94 25.87 4.03
C ALA A 160 11.32 27.14 3.24
N ASP A 161 12.58 27.27 2.84
CA ASP A 161 13.10 28.42 2.07
C ASP A 161 12.65 28.39 0.59
N LYS A 162 12.11 27.27 0.11
CA LYS A 162 11.49 27.19 -1.23
C LYS A 162 9.99 27.52 -1.15
N VAL A 163 9.67 28.78 -1.40
CA VAL A 163 8.28 29.26 -1.50
C VAL A 163 7.67 28.78 -2.82
N VAL A 164 6.54 28.06 -2.74
CA VAL A 164 5.68 27.79 -3.90
C VAL A 164 4.45 28.66 -3.77
N ASP A 165 4.14 29.39 -4.83
CA ASP A 165 2.93 30.21 -4.92
C ASP A 165 1.71 29.30 -5.19
N VAL A 166 1.22 28.64 -4.14
CA VAL A 166 0.02 27.79 -4.21
C VAL A 166 -1.17 28.67 -3.82
N THR A 167 -1.79 29.31 -4.80
CA THR A 167 -2.81 30.35 -4.59
C THR A 167 -4.18 29.84 -4.11
N GLN A 168 -4.39 28.54 -3.85
CA GLN A 168 -5.71 28.01 -3.48
C GLN A 168 -5.65 26.88 -2.46
N LEU A 169 -5.96 27.20 -1.19
CA LEU A 169 -5.99 26.25 -0.06
C LEU A 169 -7.35 25.56 0.15
N GLU A 170 -8.43 26.08 -0.43
CA GLU A 170 -9.81 25.67 -0.10
C GLU A 170 -10.42 24.58 -1.02
N VAL A 171 -9.71 24.13 -2.05
CA VAL A 171 -10.19 23.08 -2.97
C VAL A 171 -9.49 21.74 -2.69
N TYR A 172 -10.17 20.61 -2.91
CA TYR A 172 -9.53 19.29 -2.87
C TYR A 172 -8.48 19.18 -3.98
N HIS A 173 -7.21 19.17 -3.60
CA HIS A 173 -6.08 18.93 -4.50
C HIS A 173 -5.39 17.62 -4.12
N PRO A 174 -5.08 16.75 -5.10
CA PRO A 174 -4.35 15.50 -4.87
C PRO A 174 -2.96 15.71 -4.26
N ALA A 175 -2.34 16.87 -4.49
CA ALA A 175 -1.12 17.33 -3.83
C ALA A 175 -1.38 18.64 -3.09
N ARG A 176 -0.95 18.74 -1.83
CA ARG A 176 -1.14 19.92 -0.99
C ARG A 176 0.12 20.31 -0.27
N TRP A 177 0.38 21.60 -0.18
CA TRP A 177 1.51 22.16 0.55
C TRP A 177 1.04 22.87 1.84
N SER A 178 1.83 22.71 2.89
CA SER A 178 1.61 23.31 4.20
C SER A 178 2.94 23.79 4.78
N GLY A 179 3.59 24.75 4.11
CA GLY A 179 4.86 25.34 4.55
C GLY A 179 6.05 24.39 4.42
N ALA A 180 6.28 23.56 5.43
CA ALA A 180 7.40 22.61 5.44
C ALA A 180 7.01 21.21 4.95
N LYS A 181 5.75 20.99 4.55
CA LYS A 181 5.24 19.66 4.16
C LYS A 181 4.49 19.70 2.82
N VAL A 182 4.71 18.70 1.98
CA VAL A 182 3.83 18.31 0.87
C VAL A 182 3.14 17.00 1.22
N LYS A 183 1.82 16.98 1.15
CA LYS A 183 0.98 15.81 1.33
C LYS A 183 0.43 15.38 -0.02
N LEU A 184 0.68 14.12 -0.39
CA LEU A 184 0.18 13.48 -1.60
C LEU A 184 -0.94 12.50 -1.22
N HIS A 185 -2.09 12.67 -1.85
CA HIS A 185 -3.26 11.82 -1.67
C HIS A 185 -3.84 11.45 -3.02
N TYR A 186 -3.42 10.28 -3.51
CA TYR A 186 -3.76 9.77 -4.85
C TYR A 186 -3.39 10.75 -5.97
N ALA A 187 -2.23 11.41 -5.86
CA ALA A 187 -1.74 12.33 -6.88
C ALA A 187 -1.19 11.57 -8.10
N LYS A 188 -1.47 12.06 -9.30
CA LYS A 188 -0.81 11.65 -10.54
C LYS A 188 0.32 12.63 -10.88
N ALA A 189 1.22 12.27 -11.80
CA ALA A 189 2.29 13.17 -12.23
C ALA A 189 1.79 14.54 -12.74
N GLY A 190 0.65 14.56 -13.42
CA GLY A 190 0.03 15.81 -13.89
C GLY A 190 -0.36 16.76 -12.76
N ASP A 191 -0.69 16.23 -11.57
CA ASP A 191 -1.10 17.01 -10.42
C ASP A 191 0.09 17.64 -9.66
N LEU A 192 1.33 17.28 -10.04
CA LEU A 192 2.54 17.69 -9.34
C LEU A 192 3.25 18.90 -9.96
N ALA A 193 2.72 19.50 -11.02
CA ALA A 193 3.40 20.51 -11.84
C ALA A 193 4.12 21.60 -11.02
N ASP A 194 3.42 22.17 -10.05
CA ASP A 194 3.93 23.25 -9.19
C ASP A 194 4.91 22.78 -8.10
N TYR A 195 4.94 21.46 -7.85
CA TYR A 195 5.71 20.84 -6.78
C TYR A 195 6.95 20.09 -7.29
N LEU A 196 7.11 19.91 -8.60
CA LEU A 196 8.16 19.07 -9.21
C LEU A 196 9.59 19.43 -8.74
N ASN A 197 9.87 20.71 -8.54
CA ASN A 197 11.21 21.21 -8.20
C ASN A 197 11.50 21.27 -6.69
N LEU A 198 10.54 20.84 -5.87
CA LEU A 198 10.73 20.72 -4.43
C LEU A 198 11.58 19.50 -4.11
N THR A 199 12.55 19.71 -3.22
CA THR A 199 13.46 18.67 -2.76
C THR A 199 13.02 18.24 -1.37
N ALA A 200 12.71 16.96 -1.19
CA ALA A 200 12.33 16.46 0.11
C ALA A 200 13.58 16.30 0.98
N ILE A 201 13.58 16.94 2.14
CA ILE A 201 14.58 16.74 3.20
C ILE A 201 14.40 15.33 3.80
N ARG A 202 13.15 14.90 3.96
CA ARG A 202 12.77 13.57 4.45
C ARG A 202 11.33 13.24 4.06
N GLY A 203 11.00 11.96 4.02
CA GLY A 203 9.64 11.49 3.75
C GLY A 203 9.66 10.33 2.78
N GLU A 204 8.53 9.65 2.69
CA GLU A 204 8.35 8.47 1.85
C GLU A 204 7.13 8.69 0.97
N VAL A 205 7.22 8.19 -0.27
CA VAL A 205 6.07 8.12 -1.17
C VAL A 205 5.80 6.66 -1.46
N VAL A 206 4.56 6.25 -1.21
CA VAL A 206 4.00 5.00 -1.71
C VAL A 206 3.45 5.26 -3.09
N VAL A 207 4.03 4.57 -4.06
CA VAL A 207 3.63 4.56 -5.44
C VAL A 207 2.74 3.35 -5.64
N GLN A 208 1.46 3.60 -5.89
CA GLN A 208 0.46 2.56 -6.11
C GLN A 208 0.18 2.42 -7.60
N PHE A 209 0.55 1.29 -8.18
CA PHE A 209 0.33 0.94 -9.58
C PHE A 209 -0.97 0.16 -9.74
N TRP A 210 -1.72 0.49 -10.79
CA TRP A 210 -2.94 -0.20 -11.17
C TRP A 210 -2.73 -0.79 -12.57
N LEU A 211 -2.53 -2.10 -12.63
CA LEU A 211 -2.16 -2.81 -13.85
C LEU A 211 -3.36 -3.52 -14.49
N ARG A 212 -3.43 -3.49 -15.81
CA ARG A 212 -4.34 -4.25 -16.67
C ARG A 212 -3.68 -5.58 -17.11
N PRO A 213 -4.47 -6.54 -17.61
CA PRO A 213 -3.90 -7.79 -18.13
C PRO A 213 -3.00 -7.52 -19.34
N GLY A 214 -1.77 -8.06 -19.28
CA GLY A 214 -0.73 -7.86 -20.29
C GLY A 214 0.34 -6.83 -19.91
N ASP A 215 0.10 -6.06 -18.85
CA ASP A 215 1.04 -5.06 -18.34
C ASP A 215 2.30 -5.73 -17.77
N ALA A 216 3.46 -5.13 -18.02
CA ALA A 216 4.74 -5.63 -17.53
C ALA A 216 4.82 -5.56 -15.99
N MET A 217 5.52 -6.51 -15.37
CA MET A 217 5.76 -6.48 -13.92
C MET A 217 6.48 -5.19 -13.53
N VAL A 218 5.97 -4.53 -12.49
CA VAL A 218 6.55 -3.27 -12.01
C VAL A 218 7.77 -3.58 -11.16
N GLU A 219 8.95 -3.26 -11.68
CA GLU A 219 10.19 -3.28 -10.93
C GLU A 219 10.66 -1.82 -10.77
N MET A 220 10.47 -1.22 -9.59
CA MET A 220 11.13 0.05 -9.32
C MET A 220 12.61 -0.21 -9.04
N ARG A 221 13.44 0.12 -10.04
CA ARG A 221 14.88 0.19 -9.87
C ARG A 221 15.25 1.59 -9.41
N PHE A 222 15.37 1.73 -8.10
CA PHE A 222 16.13 2.83 -7.54
C PHE A 222 17.58 2.41 -7.60
N ASP A 223 18.31 2.82 -8.64
CA ASP A 223 19.75 2.66 -8.63
C ASP A 223 20.25 3.52 -7.47
N GLY A 224 20.65 2.84 -6.39
CA GLY A 224 21.18 3.40 -5.16
C GLY A 224 22.56 3.97 -5.42
N GLY A 225 22.66 4.92 -6.35
CA GLY A 225 23.84 5.71 -6.54
C GLY A 225 23.98 6.63 -5.33
N ALA A 226 24.84 6.24 -4.39
CA ALA A 226 25.90 7.14 -3.96
C ALA A 226 26.68 7.59 -5.21
N GLY A 227 26.02 8.35 -6.07
CA GLY A 227 26.63 8.98 -7.22
C GLY A 227 27.62 9.94 -6.63
N ARG A 228 28.90 9.64 -6.84
CA ARG A 228 30.04 10.54 -6.65
C ARG A 228 29.55 11.96 -6.86
N VAL A 229 29.56 12.77 -5.81
CA VAL A 229 29.40 14.21 -5.96
C VAL A 229 30.57 14.62 -6.85
N VAL A 230 30.31 14.84 -8.14
CA VAL A 230 31.27 15.48 -9.02
C VAL A 230 31.22 16.93 -8.60
N THR A 231 32.16 17.32 -7.75
CA THR A 231 32.45 18.72 -7.48
C THR A 231 32.66 19.40 -8.82
N PRO A 232 31.89 20.43 -9.18
CA PRO A 232 32.18 21.22 -10.38
C PRO A 232 33.61 21.74 -10.26
N GLY A 233 34.46 21.54 -11.28
CA GLY A 233 35.89 21.88 -11.22
C GLY A 233 36.20 23.36 -10.93
N VAL A 234 35.19 24.22 -10.91
CA VAL A 234 35.26 25.63 -10.48
C VAL A 234 35.52 25.77 -8.96
N LEU A 235 35.33 24.71 -8.17
CA LEU A 235 35.52 24.72 -6.71
C LEU A 235 36.78 23.98 -6.22
N GLU A 236 37.60 23.40 -7.11
CA GLU A 236 38.92 22.87 -6.76
C GLU A 236 39.93 24.01 -6.66
N GLY A 237 39.96 24.70 -5.52
CA GLY A 237 40.98 25.71 -5.23
C GLY A 237 40.62 26.82 -4.23
N MET A 238 39.46 26.75 -3.56
CA MET A 238 39.06 27.79 -2.59
C MET A 238 39.00 27.33 -1.12
N PHE A 239 39.62 26.20 -0.77
CA PHE A 239 39.95 25.82 0.60
C PHE A 239 41.32 25.16 0.67
#